data_AF-A0A409XT15-F1
#
_entry.id   AF-A0A409XT15-F1
#
_cell.length_a   1.000
_cell.length_b   1.000
_cell.length_c   1.000
_cell.angle_alpha   90.00
_cell.angle_beta   90.00
_cell.angle_gamma   90.00
#
_symmetry.space_group_name_H-M   'P 1'
#
loop_
_entity.id
_entity.type
_entity.pdbx_description
1 polymer ?
#
loop_
_entity_poly.entity_id
_entity_poly.type
_entity_poly.pdbx_seq_one_letter_code
_entity_poly.pdbx_strand_id
1 'polypeptide(L)'
;MDFQYLAQSRIIDEAECSKILSALKGFHDHKDAIIAAGGRRGKKNVIINNWHIPKIEFLQSVVPNIRLNGVAIQWSADTTEHAHIEVMKDPADAANNQRYEPQICCHLDRMDKLHWFDLATSIREAEIKFCDPSEELEYESDPNNKTTELTINTTSELLKLINSVTPMAGSTTGRLVNYFYRANLLKQGSINAPTPLRTHQSSKNVAFHLSR
;
A
#
# COMPACT_ATOMS: atom_id res chain seq x y z
N MET A 1 5.77 -13.66 17.29
CA MET A 1 4.46 -13.86 17.92
C MET A 1 3.41 -13.86 16.83
N ASP A 2 2.74 -14.98 16.63
CA ASP A 2 1.84 -15.16 15.48
C ASP A 2 0.58 -14.27 15.56
N PHE A 3 0.29 -13.73 16.74
CA PHE A 3 -0.79 -12.78 16.99
C PHE A 3 -0.89 -11.68 15.93
N GLN A 4 0.24 -11.02 15.59
CA GLN A 4 0.23 -9.90 14.65
C GLN A 4 -0.17 -10.32 13.24
N TYR A 5 0.35 -11.47 12.79
CA TYR A 5 0.03 -12.01 11.47
C TYR A 5 -1.43 -12.49 11.40
N LEU A 6 -1.93 -13.12 12.45
CA LEU A 6 -3.33 -13.56 12.54
C LEU A 6 -4.30 -12.38 12.56
N ALA A 7 -3.97 -11.31 13.29
CA ALA A 7 -4.78 -10.09 13.35
C ALA A 7 -4.81 -9.32 12.02
N GLN A 8 -3.89 -9.60 11.09
CA GLN A 8 -3.83 -9.05 9.73
C GLN A 8 -4.45 -9.96 8.68
N SER A 9 -5.11 -11.06 9.08
CA SER A 9 -5.77 -11.96 8.14
C SER A 9 -6.82 -11.21 7.32
N ARG A 10 -6.88 -11.53 6.01
CA ARG A 10 -7.87 -10.95 5.08
C ARG A 10 -9.32 -11.25 5.50
N ILE A 11 -9.51 -12.38 6.17
CA ILE A 11 -10.81 -12.82 6.69
C ILE A 11 -10.56 -13.17 8.16
N ILE A 12 -11.28 -12.50 9.05
CA ILE A 12 -11.28 -12.81 10.48
C ILE A 12 -12.64 -13.40 10.82
N ASP A 13 -12.68 -14.71 10.99
CA ASP A 13 -13.84 -15.43 11.50
C ASP A 13 -13.62 -15.81 12.98
N GLU A 14 -14.57 -16.52 13.57
CA GLU A 14 -14.48 -16.95 14.97
C GLU A 14 -13.32 -17.95 15.19
N ALA A 15 -12.93 -18.71 14.17
CA ALA A 15 -11.79 -19.63 14.24
C ALA A 15 -10.46 -18.84 14.30
N GLU A 16 -10.31 -17.80 13.48
CA GLU A 16 -9.18 -16.87 13.54
C GLU A 16 -9.14 -16.11 14.86
N CYS A 17 -10.28 -15.63 15.38
CA CYS A 17 -10.37 -15.04 16.72
C CYS A 17 -9.84 -16.01 17.80
N SER A 18 -10.19 -17.29 17.71
CA SER A 18 -9.71 -18.32 18.63
C SER A 18 -8.20 -18.55 18.50
N LYS A 19 -7.63 -18.48 17.30
CA LYS A 19 -6.17 -18.55 17.07
C LYS A 19 -5.45 -17.34 17.64
N ILE A 20 -6.00 -16.13 17.45
CA ILE A 20 -5.47 -14.88 18.02
C ILE A 20 -5.42 -14.98 19.55
N LEU A 21 -6.50 -15.44 20.18
CA LEU A 21 -6.55 -15.66 21.63
C LEU A 21 -5.54 -16.72 22.07
N SER A 22 -5.41 -17.82 21.32
CA SER A 22 -4.47 -18.90 21.64
C SER A 22 -3.02 -18.44 21.54
N ALA A 23 -2.69 -17.63 20.54
CA ALA A 23 -1.37 -17.02 20.41
C ALA A 23 -1.07 -16.04 21.55
N LEU A 24 -2.06 -15.25 21.99
CA LEU A 24 -1.92 -14.34 23.12
C LEU A 24 -1.81 -15.10 24.46
N LYS A 25 -2.55 -16.20 24.61
CA LYS A 25 -2.43 -17.09 25.76
C LYS A 25 -1.04 -17.71 25.82
N GLY A 26 -0.53 -18.21 24.69
CA GLY A 26 0.83 -18.71 24.59
C GLY A 26 1.88 -17.69 25.04
N PHE A 27 1.72 -16.40 24.70
CA PHE A 27 2.56 -15.36 25.28
C PHE A 27 2.47 -15.31 26.81
N HIS A 28 1.25 -15.23 27.34
CA HIS A 28 1.00 -15.07 28.77
C HIS A 28 1.52 -16.25 29.60
N ASP A 29 1.45 -17.47 29.06
CA ASP A 29 1.95 -18.69 29.71
C ASP A 29 3.48 -18.69 29.81
N HIS A 30 4.20 -18.04 28.88
CA HIS A 30 5.66 -18.05 28.82
C HIS A 30 6.32 -16.74 29.30
N LYS A 31 5.54 -15.68 29.55
CA LYS A 31 6.06 -14.33 29.83
C LYS A 31 6.95 -14.29 31.08
N ASP A 32 6.66 -15.12 32.08
CA ASP A 32 7.42 -15.16 33.34
C ASP A 32 8.76 -15.87 33.16
N ALA A 33 8.80 -16.93 32.35
CA ALA A 33 10.03 -17.60 31.95
C ALA A 33 10.95 -16.66 31.15
N ILE A 34 10.38 -15.81 30.28
CA ILE A 34 11.15 -14.78 29.55
C ILE A 34 11.77 -13.76 30.50
N ILE A 35 11.05 -13.35 31.55
CA ILE A 35 11.60 -12.47 32.61
C ILE A 35 12.72 -13.19 33.36
N ALA A 36 12.51 -14.45 33.77
CA ALA A 36 13.50 -15.22 34.51
C ALA A 36 14.80 -15.43 33.71
N ALA A 37 14.69 -15.58 32.39
CA ALA A 37 15.83 -15.63 31.47
C ALA A 37 16.51 -14.27 31.23
N GLY A 38 16.02 -13.18 31.84
CA GLY A 38 16.54 -11.82 31.64
C GLY A 38 16.29 -11.28 30.23
N GLY A 39 15.25 -11.78 29.54
CA GLY A 39 14.91 -11.41 28.16
C GLY A 39 14.35 -10.00 28.01
N ARG A 40 13.79 -9.41 29.07
CA ARG A 40 13.33 -8.03 29.09
C ARG A 40 14.38 -7.12 29.70
N ARG A 41 15.01 -6.29 28.86
CA ARG A 41 16.06 -5.35 29.26
C ARG A 41 15.71 -3.93 28.86
N GLY A 42 15.92 -2.99 29.78
CA GLY A 42 15.73 -1.57 29.57
C GLY A 42 17.00 -0.86 29.10
N LYS A 43 17.00 0.47 29.21
CA LYS A 43 18.16 1.30 28.94
C LYS A 43 19.35 0.85 29.82
N LYS A 44 20.56 0.84 29.25
CA LYS A 44 21.78 0.37 29.92
C LYS A 44 21.76 -1.11 30.33
N ASN A 45 21.00 -1.95 29.62
CA ASN A 45 20.99 -3.41 29.82
C ASN A 45 20.44 -3.86 31.19
N VAL A 46 19.69 -2.97 31.88
CA VAL A 46 19.07 -3.26 33.18
C VAL A 46 17.89 -4.20 32.99
N ILE A 47 17.85 -5.31 33.72
CA ILE A 47 16.73 -6.27 33.65
C ILE A 47 15.47 -5.63 34.23
N ILE A 48 14.35 -5.75 33.52
CA ILE A 48 13.05 -5.27 33.98
C ILE A 48 12.18 -6.48 34.37
N ASN A 49 11.79 -6.55 35.64
CA ASN A 49 11.10 -7.71 36.22
C ASN A 49 9.56 -7.64 36.10
N ASN A 50 9.02 -6.94 35.12
CA ASN A 50 7.57 -6.76 34.96
C ASN A 50 7.14 -6.75 33.51
N TRP A 51 5.82 -6.85 33.26
CA TRP A 51 5.20 -6.78 31.93
C TRP A 51 4.30 -5.57 31.71
N HIS A 52 4.52 -4.47 32.45
CA HIS A 52 3.75 -3.21 32.32
C HIS A 52 4.09 -2.47 31.02
N ILE A 53 3.66 -3.02 29.89
CA ILE A 53 3.71 -2.38 28.58
C ILE A 53 2.26 -2.21 28.16
N PRO A 54 1.73 -0.97 28.18
CA PRO A 54 0.33 -0.70 27.84
C PRO A 54 -0.08 -1.31 26.49
N LYS A 55 0.84 -1.31 25.51
CA LYS A 55 0.59 -1.89 24.18
C LYS A 55 0.37 -3.42 24.19
N ILE A 56 0.97 -4.14 25.14
CA ILE A 56 0.78 -5.59 25.30
C ILE A 56 -0.52 -5.88 26.04
N GLU A 57 -0.83 -5.09 27.08
CA GLU A 57 -2.11 -5.17 27.81
C GLU A 57 -3.29 -4.91 26.87
N PHE A 58 -3.14 -3.93 25.96
CA PHE A 58 -4.13 -3.61 24.94
C PHE A 58 -4.49 -4.81 24.04
N LEU A 59 -3.56 -5.76 23.80
CA LEU A 59 -3.83 -6.91 22.93
C LEU A 59 -4.98 -7.80 23.44
N GLN A 60 -5.26 -7.77 24.75
CA GLN A 60 -6.39 -8.49 25.35
C GLN A 60 -7.75 -7.96 24.87
N SER A 61 -7.81 -6.69 24.48
CA SER A 61 -9.03 -6.04 23.99
C SER A 61 -9.31 -6.29 22.51
N VAL A 62 -8.33 -6.78 21.74
CA VAL A 62 -8.43 -6.87 20.27
C VAL A 62 -9.57 -7.79 19.84
N VAL A 63 -9.64 -9.01 20.36
CA VAL A 63 -10.69 -9.98 19.97
C VAL A 63 -12.09 -9.53 20.43
N PRO A 64 -12.30 -9.06 21.68
CA PRO A 64 -13.56 -8.43 22.07
C PRO A 64 -13.99 -7.30 21.13
N ASN A 65 -13.05 -6.41 20.76
CA ASN A 65 -13.33 -5.31 19.84
C ASN A 65 -13.64 -5.81 18.43
N ILE A 66 -12.98 -6.87 17.95
CA ILE A 66 -13.29 -7.46 16.65
C ILE A 66 -14.73 -7.95 16.60
N ARG A 67 -15.20 -8.60 17.67
CA ARG A 67 -16.57 -9.12 17.75
C ARG A 67 -17.63 -8.01 17.81
N LEU A 68 -17.30 -6.87 18.42
CA LEU A 68 -18.25 -5.76 18.60
C LEU A 68 -18.26 -4.77 17.43
N ASN A 69 -17.06 -4.43 16.92
CA ASN A 69 -16.86 -3.32 15.98
C ASN A 69 -16.36 -3.79 14.61
N GLY A 70 -16.15 -5.09 14.42
CA GLY A 70 -15.56 -5.65 13.21
C GLY A 70 -14.02 -5.58 13.19
N VAL A 71 -13.42 -5.89 12.04
CA VAL A 71 -11.97 -6.08 11.90
C VAL A 71 -11.19 -4.81 12.28
N ALA A 72 -10.01 -4.98 12.90
CA ALA A 72 -9.18 -3.88 13.40
C ALA A 72 -8.93 -2.74 12.40
N ILE A 73 -8.82 -3.05 11.12
CA ILE A 73 -8.63 -2.06 10.07
C ILE A 73 -9.78 -1.04 9.98
N GLN A 74 -11.03 -1.45 10.29
CA GLN A 74 -12.23 -0.61 10.18
C GLN A 74 -12.27 0.51 11.22
N TRP A 75 -11.62 0.30 12.37
CA TRP A 75 -11.52 1.28 13.46
C TRP A 75 -10.07 1.69 13.74
N SER A 76 -9.17 1.42 12.81
CA SER A 76 -7.79 1.87 12.87
C SER A 76 -7.69 3.35 12.45
N ALA A 77 -6.64 4.01 12.94
CA ALA A 77 -6.26 5.34 12.47
C ALA A 77 -5.42 5.28 11.18
N ASP A 78 -5.19 4.10 10.59
CA ASP A 78 -4.27 3.92 9.46
C ASP A 78 -4.74 4.74 8.23
N THR A 79 -6.03 4.64 7.90
CA THR A 79 -6.62 5.42 6.79
C THR A 79 -6.52 6.93 7.03
N THR A 80 -6.79 7.39 8.25
CA THR A 80 -6.76 8.83 8.56
C THR A 80 -5.33 9.36 8.67
N GLU A 81 -4.39 8.53 9.16
CA GLU A 81 -2.96 8.84 9.16
C GLU A 81 -2.40 8.90 7.74
N HIS A 82 -2.77 7.95 6.88
CA HIS A 82 -2.38 7.96 5.48
C HIS A 82 -2.90 9.21 4.76
N ALA A 83 -4.18 9.53 4.93
CA ALA A 83 -4.76 10.76 4.41
C ALA A 83 -4.06 12.01 4.97
N HIS A 84 -3.71 12.02 6.26
CA HIS A 84 -2.99 13.13 6.86
C HIS A 84 -1.55 13.29 6.29
N ILE A 85 -0.89 12.19 5.96
CA ILE A 85 0.41 12.22 5.28
C ILE A 85 0.25 12.84 3.89
N GLU A 86 -0.62 12.28 3.06
CA GLU A 86 -0.81 12.67 1.66
C GLU A 86 -1.36 14.10 1.52
N VAL A 87 -2.35 14.47 2.34
CA VAL A 87 -3.08 15.72 2.20
C VAL A 87 -2.42 16.87 2.95
N MET A 88 -1.67 16.60 4.02
CA MET A 88 -1.11 17.66 4.88
C MET A 88 0.41 17.62 4.99
N LYS A 89 1.02 16.48 5.34
CA LYS A 89 2.47 16.43 5.59
C LYS A 89 3.28 16.59 4.31
N ASP A 90 2.98 15.80 3.28
CA ASP A 90 3.73 15.84 2.02
C ASP A 90 3.62 17.23 1.34
N PRO A 91 2.43 17.88 1.28
CA PRO A 91 2.32 19.23 0.77
C PRO A 91 3.05 20.27 1.62
N ALA A 92 3.01 20.15 2.95
CA ALA A 92 3.70 21.07 3.86
C ALA A 92 5.23 20.95 3.70
N ASP A 93 5.75 19.72 3.63
CA ASP A 93 7.18 19.43 3.46
C ASP A 93 7.70 19.87 2.08
N ALA A 94 6.85 19.85 1.05
CA ALA A 94 7.16 20.36 -0.29
C ALA A 94 7.17 21.90 -0.35
N ALA A 95 6.71 22.58 0.70
CA ALA A 95 6.55 24.02 0.75
C ALA A 95 7.68 24.70 1.55
N ASN A 96 7.61 26.02 1.76
CA ASN A 96 8.68 26.78 2.40
C ASN A 96 8.51 26.92 3.92
N ASN A 97 7.71 26.06 4.55
CA ASN A 97 7.36 26.07 5.97
C ASN A 97 6.73 27.39 6.48
N GLN A 98 6.10 28.17 5.60
CA GLN A 98 5.37 29.39 5.95
C GLN A 98 3.97 29.36 5.34
N ARG A 99 2.99 30.02 5.99
CA ARG A 99 1.61 30.13 5.46
C ARG A 99 1.08 28.77 4.94
N TYR A 100 1.14 27.75 5.80
CA TYR A 100 0.84 26.36 5.43
C TYR A 100 -0.49 26.20 4.71
N GLU A 101 -1.57 26.79 5.24
CA GLU A 101 -2.92 26.62 4.70
C GLU A 101 -3.02 27.00 3.20
N PRO A 102 -2.67 28.23 2.74
CA PRO A 102 -2.64 28.53 1.31
C PRO A 102 -1.71 27.64 0.48
N GLN A 103 -0.55 27.25 1.03
CA GLN A 103 0.44 26.47 0.27
C GLN A 103 0.00 25.03 0.06
N ILE A 104 -0.59 24.42 1.09
CA ILE A 104 -1.21 23.09 1.01
C ILE A 104 -2.35 23.12 -0.01
N CYS A 105 -3.25 24.10 0.06
CA CYS A 105 -4.35 24.23 -0.92
C CYS A 105 -3.84 24.35 -2.37
N CYS A 106 -2.84 25.20 -2.61
CA CYS A 106 -2.26 25.33 -3.96
C CYS A 106 -1.55 24.06 -4.43
N HIS A 107 -0.90 23.34 -3.51
CA HIS A 107 -0.24 22.08 -3.83
C HIS A 107 -1.26 21.01 -4.24
N LEU A 108 -2.33 20.85 -3.46
CA LEU A 108 -3.40 19.90 -3.75
C LEU A 108 -4.11 20.24 -5.07
N ASP A 109 -4.43 21.51 -5.31
CA ASP A 109 -5.02 21.97 -6.59
C ASP A 109 -4.10 21.65 -7.79
N ARG A 110 -2.79 21.80 -7.62
CA ARG A 110 -1.82 21.42 -8.65
C ARG A 110 -1.78 19.90 -8.86
N MET A 111 -1.78 19.11 -7.79
CA MET A 111 -1.79 17.65 -7.88
C MET A 111 -3.05 17.14 -8.60
N ASP A 112 -4.22 17.66 -8.25
CA ASP A 112 -5.48 17.30 -8.90
C ASP A 112 -5.44 17.63 -10.39
N LYS A 113 -4.98 18.83 -10.76
CA LYS A 113 -4.85 19.23 -12.18
C LYS A 113 -3.89 18.35 -12.95
N LEU A 114 -2.75 17.98 -12.34
CA LEU A 114 -1.80 17.05 -12.95
C LEU A 114 -2.42 15.67 -13.14
N HIS A 115 -3.12 15.15 -12.13
CA HIS A 115 -3.80 13.86 -12.22
C HIS A 115 -4.88 13.85 -13.31
N TRP A 116 -5.70 14.90 -13.41
CA TRP A 116 -6.69 15.05 -14.49
C TRP A 116 -6.05 15.14 -15.86
N PHE A 117 -4.94 15.87 -15.98
CA PHE A 117 -4.20 15.96 -17.23
C PHE A 117 -3.62 14.61 -17.64
N ASP A 118 -2.96 13.91 -16.71
CA ASP A 118 -2.39 12.57 -16.94
C ASP A 118 -3.46 11.56 -17.33
N LEU A 119 -4.63 11.61 -16.67
CA LEU A 119 -5.76 10.75 -17.01
C LEU A 119 -6.28 11.05 -18.42
N ALA A 120 -6.44 12.33 -18.77
CA ALA A 120 -6.92 12.74 -20.09
C ALA A 120 -5.91 12.39 -21.21
N THR A 121 -4.61 12.56 -20.98
CA THR A 121 -3.59 12.17 -21.95
C THR A 121 -3.54 10.65 -22.11
N SER A 122 -3.67 9.90 -21.02
CA SER A 122 -3.67 8.43 -21.05
C SER A 122 -4.91 7.87 -21.78
N ILE A 123 -6.08 8.49 -21.62
CA ILE A 123 -7.30 8.16 -22.41
C ILE A 123 -7.05 8.40 -23.90
N ARG A 124 -6.48 9.56 -24.24
CA ARG A 124 -6.21 9.93 -25.62
C ARG A 124 -5.21 8.99 -26.28
N GLU A 125 -4.14 8.63 -25.56
CA GLU A 125 -3.13 7.66 -26.03
C GLU A 125 -3.71 6.26 -26.23
N ALA A 126 -4.71 5.88 -25.43
CA ALA A 126 -5.43 4.62 -25.60
C ALA A 126 -6.47 4.65 -26.73
N GLU A 127 -6.59 5.76 -27.46
CA GLU A 127 -7.54 5.99 -28.58
C GLU A 127 -9.00 5.65 -28.22
N ILE A 128 -9.37 5.81 -26.95
CA ILE A 128 -10.71 5.50 -26.47
C ILE A 128 -11.69 6.56 -26.98
N LYS A 129 -12.59 6.17 -27.88
CA LYS A 129 -13.75 6.97 -28.25
C LYS A 129 -14.88 6.70 -27.27
N PHE A 130 -15.35 7.74 -26.58
CA PHE A 130 -16.62 7.65 -25.88
C PHE A 130 -17.73 7.82 -26.93
N CYS A 131 -18.46 6.75 -27.25
CA CYS A 131 -19.65 6.85 -28.09
C CYS A 131 -20.70 7.68 -27.34
N ASP A 132 -21.15 8.78 -27.95
CA ASP A 132 -22.33 9.48 -27.49
C ASP A 132 -23.55 8.64 -27.89
N PRO A 133 -24.42 8.20 -26.94
CA PRO A 133 -25.57 7.34 -27.27
C PRO A 133 -26.56 7.98 -28.25
N SER A 134 -26.43 9.28 -28.51
CA SER A 134 -27.29 10.08 -29.38
C SER A 134 -26.90 10.07 -30.87
N GLU A 135 -25.73 9.52 -31.24
CA GLU A 135 -25.22 9.53 -32.62
C GLU A 135 -25.19 8.12 -33.27
N GLU A 136 -26.24 7.32 -33.09
CA GLU A 136 -26.51 6.22 -34.03
C GLU A 136 -27.00 6.80 -35.38
N LEU A 137 -26.09 7.39 -36.14
CA LEU A 137 -26.30 7.63 -37.56
C LEU A 137 -25.70 6.47 -38.35
N GLU A 138 -26.56 5.75 -39.07
CA GLU A 138 -26.19 4.70 -40.02
C GLU A 138 -25.23 5.27 -41.07
N TYR A 139 -23.93 5.05 -40.90
CA TYR A 139 -22.95 5.19 -41.97
C TYR A 139 -22.63 3.80 -42.50
N GLU A 140 -23.01 3.55 -43.75
CA GLU A 140 -22.57 2.41 -44.56
C GLU A 140 -21.05 2.23 -44.41
N SER A 141 -20.65 1.13 -43.76
CA SER A 141 -19.26 0.84 -43.43
C SER A 141 -18.47 0.46 -44.69
N ASP A 142 -17.41 1.23 -45.00
CA ASP A 142 -16.38 0.84 -45.96
C ASP A 142 -15.64 -0.42 -45.43
N PRO A 143 -15.71 -1.56 -46.12
CA PRO A 143 -15.17 -2.84 -45.64
C PRO A 143 -13.63 -2.87 -45.51
N ASN A 144 -12.92 -1.81 -45.93
CA ASN A 144 -11.46 -1.76 -45.85
C ASN A 144 -10.90 -0.96 -44.67
N ASN A 145 -11.72 -0.25 -43.88
CA ASN A 145 -11.25 0.49 -42.72
C ASN A 145 -11.52 -0.29 -41.42
N LYS A 146 -10.60 -1.20 -41.06
CA LYS A 146 -10.59 -1.84 -39.73
C LYS A 146 -10.17 -0.85 -38.65
N THR A 147 -10.97 0.19 -38.42
CA THR A 147 -10.92 0.89 -37.13
C THR A 147 -11.69 0.01 -36.17
N THR A 148 -10.99 -0.81 -35.39
CA THR A 148 -11.63 -1.56 -34.30
C THR A 148 -12.09 -0.55 -33.26
N GLU A 149 -13.32 -0.06 -33.38
CA GLU A 149 -13.95 0.76 -32.35
C GLU A 149 -14.11 -0.09 -31.09
N LEU A 150 -13.20 0.09 -30.14
CA LEU A 150 -13.27 -0.52 -28.82
C LEU A 150 -14.37 0.18 -28.04
N THR A 151 -15.59 -0.35 -28.12
CA THR A 151 -16.73 0.10 -27.31
C THR A 151 -16.49 -0.32 -25.87
N ILE A 152 -16.29 0.64 -24.96
CA ILE A 152 -16.03 0.37 -23.55
C ILE A 152 -17.29 0.65 -22.74
N ASN A 153 -17.85 -0.40 -22.12
CA ASN A 153 -19.15 -0.31 -21.45
C ASN A 153 -19.01 -0.21 -19.92
N THR A 154 -17.82 -0.51 -19.38
CA THR A 154 -17.57 -0.49 -17.93
C THR A 154 -16.29 0.26 -17.57
N THR A 155 -16.30 0.98 -16.45
CA THR A 155 -15.12 1.66 -15.88
C THR A 155 -13.93 0.73 -15.64
N SER A 156 -14.19 -0.55 -15.33
CA SER A 156 -13.15 -1.57 -15.12
C SER A 156 -12.44 -1.99 -16.41
N GLU A 157 -13.12 -1.92 -17.56
CA GLU A 157 -12.52 -2.18 -18.88
C GLU A 157 -11.68 -0.98 -19.33
N LEU A 158 -12.18 0.23 -19.08
CA LEU A 158 -11.46 1.49 -19.30
C LEU A 158 -10.14 1.53 -18.52
N LEU A 159 -10.18 1.17 -17.23
CA LEU A 159 -8.99 1.14 -16.37
C LEU A 159 -7.96 0.07 -16.76
N LYS A 160 -8.34 -0.97 -17.49
CA LYS A 160 -7.39 -1.96 -18.03
C LYS A 160 -6.70 -1.47 -19.31
N LEU A 161 -7.34 -0.59 -20.05
CA LEU A 161 -6.84 -0.07 -21.32
C LEU A 161 -5.92 1.15 -21.13
N ILE A 162 -6.19 1.94 -20.09
CA ILE A 162 -5.42 3.14 -19.76
C ILE A 162 -4.23 2.76 -18.87
N ASN A 163 -3.01 3.03 -19.34
CA ASN A 163 -1.81 3.00 -18.51
C ASN A 163 -1.68 4.37 -17.83
N SER A 164 -2.28 4.58 -16.64
CA SER A 164 -2.07 5.84 -15.92
C SER A 164 -0.58 5.99 -15.60
N VAL A 165 0.05 7.08 -16.08
CA VAL A 165 1.49 7.31 -15.93
C VAL A 165 1.85 7.92 -14.58
N THR A 166 0.94 7.95 -13.60
CA THR A 166 1.24 8.47 -12.26
C THR A 166 1.60 7.33 -11.31
N PRO A 167 2.90 7.03 -11.04
CA PRO A 167 3.27 6.30 -9.85
C PRO A 167 3.04 7.24 -8.66
N MET A 168 1.84 7.22 -8.09
CA MET A 168 1.53 7.88 -6.83
C MET A 168 2.11 7.04 -5.69
N ALA A 169 3.45 7.06 -5.60
CA ALA A 169 4.30 6.63 -4.51
C ALA A 169 5.74 6.78 -5.03
N GLY A 170 6.57 7.56 -4.33
CA GLY A 170 7.88 8.02 -4.80
C GLY A 170 8.65 7.03 -5.66
N SER A 171 9.12 7.49 -6.82
CA SER A 171 10.11 6.82 -7.69
C SER A 171 10.02 5.29 -7.69
N THR A 172 8.94 4.75 -8.24
CA THR A 172 8.93 3.37 -8.74
C THR A 172 8.85 3.35 -10.26
N THR A 173 9.73 4.13 -10.92
CA THR A 173 10.29 3.73 -12.22
C THR A 173 11.34 2.61 -12.05
N GLY A 174 11.12 1.72 -11.09
CA GLY A 174 11.74 0.41 -11.12
C GLY A 174 10.96 -0.40 -12.14
N ARG A 175 11.47 -0.45 -13.39
CA ARG A 175 11.11 -1.44 -14.42
C ARG A 175 10.47 -2.65 -13.76
N LEU A 176 9.19 -2.92 -13.99
CA LEU A 176 8.43 -3.97 -13.29
C LEU A 176 9.10 -5.33 -13.56
N VAL A 177 10.03 -5.71 -12.68
CA VAL A 177 10.78 -6.96 -12.83
C VAL A 177 9.89 -8.05 -12.30
N ASN A 178 9.33 -8.86 -13.20
CA ASN A 178 8.62 -10.08 -12.81
C ASN A 178 9.64 -11.09 -12.26
N TYR A 179 9.84 -11.09 -10.94
CA TYR A 179 10.83 -11.92 -10.26
C TYR A 179 10.54 -13.42 -10.39
N PHE A 180 9.27 -13.81 -10.49
CA PHE A 180 8.89 -15.22 -10.70
C PHE A 180 9.29 -15.72 -12.08
N TYR A 181 9.08 -14.91 -13.13
CA TYR A 181 9.57 -15.22 -14.47
C TYR A 181 11.11 -15.35 -14.51
N ARG A 182 11.82 -14.44 -13.82
CA ARG A 182 13.28 -14.45 -13.74
C ARG A 182 13.84 -15.66 -13.00
N ALA A 183 13.22 -16.05 -11.89
CA ALA A 183 13.59 -17.25 -11.14
C ALA A 183 13.44 -18.51 -12.00
N ASN A 184 12.41 -18.57 -12.85
CA ASN A 184 12.17 -19.70 -13.74
C ASN A 184 13.25 -19.79 -14.85
N LEU A 185 13.68 -18.66 -15.41
CA LEU A 185 14.77 -18.61 -16.40
C LEU A 185 16.13 -19.02 -15.82
N LEU A 186 16.41 -18.66 -14.57
CA LEU A 186 17.63 -19.08 -13.86
C LEU A 186 17.61 -20.58 -13.56
N LYS A 187 16.45 -21.13 -13.19
CA LYS A 187 16.27 -22.58 -13.01
C LYS A 187 16.52 -23.36 -14.31
N GLN A 188 16.25 -22.74 -15.46
CA GLN A 188 16.48 -23.31 -16.79
C GLN A 188 17.91 -23.07 -17.33
N GLY A 189 18.81 -22.47 -16.53
CA GLY A 189 20.24 -22.33 -16.87
C GLY A 189 20.58 -21.20 -17.84
N SER A 190 19.67 -20.24 -18.08
CA SER A 190 19.96 -19.10 -18.97
C SER A 190 20.83 -18.04 -18.29
N ILE A 191 22.01 -17.79 -18.85
CA ILE A 191 23.05 -16.88 -18.30
C ILE A 191 22.77 -15.40 -18.63
N ASN A 192 21.88 -15.11 -19.58
CA ASN A 192 21.62 -13.75 -20.11
C ASN A 192 20.42 -13.02 -19.45
N ALA A 193 20.21 -13.17 -18.14
CA ALA A 193 19.16 -12.42 -17.46
C ALA A 193 19.55 -10.93 -17.35
N PRO A 194 18.85 -9.98 -18.01
CA PRO A 194 19.24 -8.57 -18.01
C PRO A 194 19.18 -7.96 -16.60
N THR A 195 20.31 -7.48 -16.10
CA THR A 195 20.48 -6.96 -14.73
C THR A 195 19.77 -5.62 -14.52
N PRO A 196 19.44 -5.29 -13.26
CA PRO A 196 20.40 -4.42 -12.58
C PRO A 196 21.06 -5.16 -11.41
N LEU A 197 22.39 -5.06 -11.36
CA LEU A 197 23.25 -5.68 -10.35
C LEU A 197 23.34 -4.84 -9.06
N ARG A 198 22.49 -3.82 -8.90
CA ARG A 198 22.59 -2.90 -7.77
C ARG A 198 21.29 -2.13 -7.59
N THR A 199 20.68 -2.26 -6.43
CA THR A 199 19.70 -1.29 -5.93
C THR A 199 20.45 0.00 -5.57
N HIS A 200 20.44 0.99 -6.47
CA HIS A 200 20.63 2.38 -6.03
C HIS A 200 19.24 2.87 -5.57
N GLN A 201 19.01 2.83 -4.26
CA GLN A 201 17.85 3.48 -3.66
C GLN A 201 18.05 4.99 -3.72
N SER A 202 17.29 5.66 -4.59
CA SER A 202 17.19 7.13 -4.62
C SER A 202 16.02 7.58 -3.76
N SER A 203 15.99 7.19 -2.49
CA SER A 203 15.12 7.82 -1.50
C SER A 203 15.97 8.29 -0.32
N LYS A 204 15.83 9.58 0.06
CA LYS A 204 16.50 10.16 1.22
C LYS A 204 15.81 9.82 2.55
N ASN A 205 14.71 9.08 2.54
CA ASN A 205 13.82 8.91 3.69
C ASN A 205 13.66 7.45 4.12
N VAL A 206 14.75 6.71 4.29
CA VAL A 206 14.74 5.49 5.12
C VAL A 206 15.93 5.54 6.07
N ALA A 207 15.71 6.11 7.25
CA ALA A 207 16.64 6.07 8.37
C ALA A 207 16.49 4.74 9.13
N PHE A 208 16.99 3.64 8.55
CA PHE A 208 17.50 2.53 9.37
C PHE A 208 18.99 2.79 9.59
N HIS A 209 19.30 3.62 10.58
CA HIS A 209 20.65 3.67 11.12
C HIS A 209 20.87 2.42 11.98
N LEU A 210 21.45 1.38 11.38
CA LEU A 210 22.22 0.40 12.14
C LEU A 210 23.59 1.04 12.41
N SER A 211 23.69 1.83 13.47
CA SER A 211 24.99 2.18 14.04
C SER A 211 25.53 0.96 14.78
N ARG A 212 26.73 0.55 14.37
CA ARG A 212 27.56 -0.47 15.01
C ARG A 212 27.96 -0.05 16.44
#